data_AF-A0A7K1J0E0-F1
#
_entry.id   AF-A0A7K1J0E0-F1
#
_cell.length_a   1.000
_cell.length_b   1.000
_cell.length_c   1.000
_cell.angle_alpha   90.00
_cell.angle_beta   90.00
_cell.angle_gamma   90.00
#
_symmetry.space_group_name_H-M   'P 1'
#
loop_
_entity.id
_entity.type
_entity.pdbx_description
1 polymer ?
#
loop_
_entity_poly.entity_id
_entity_poly.type
_entity_poly.pdbx_seq_one_letter_code
_entity_poly.pdbx_strand_id
1 'polypeptide(L)' 'DEAIRGSVRGMLPKGPLGRQMIKKLKVYTGAEHPHGAQNPTIIKFDHAKAR' A
#
# COMPACT_ATOMS: atom_id res chain seq x y z
N ASP A 1 -5.73 -9.47 1.12
CA ASP A 1 -4.65 -8.75 1.84
C ASP A 1 -3.26 -9.24 1.39
N GLU A 2 -2.98 -10.53 1.55
CA GLU A 2 -1.66 -11.12 1.26
C GLU A 2 -1.20 -10.95 -0.20
N ALA A 3 -2.10 -11.10 -1.17
CA ALA A 3 -1.77 -10.91 -2.59
C ALA A 3 -1.22 -9.51 -2.88
N ILE A 4 -1.95 -8.45 -2.49
CA ILE A 4 -1.54 -7.05 -2.71
C ILE A 4 -0.25 -6.74 -1.95
N ARG A 5 -0.19 -7.13 -0.67
CA ARG A 5 1.00 -6.91 0.16
C ARG A 5 2.23 -7.63 -0.38
N GLY A 6 2.04 -8.85 -0.90
CA GLY A 6 3.08 -9.66 -1.54
C GLY A 6 3.60 -9.03 -2.82
N SER A 7 2.71 -8.58 -3.71
CA SER A 7 3.07 -7.88 -4.94
C SER A 7 3.88 -6.61 -4.65
N VAL A 8 3.42 -5.76 -3.73
CA VAL A 8 4.14 -4.53 -3.36
C VAL A 8 5.48 -4.86 -2.72
N ARG A 9 5.54 -5.86 -1.83
CA ARG A 9 6.81 -6.31 -1.23
C ARG A 9 7.82 -6.78 -2.28
N GLY A 10 7.37 -7.42 -3.35
CA GLY A 10 8.22 -7.83 -4.47
C GLY A 10 8.82 -6.67 -5.26
N MET A 11 8.17 -5.50 -5.27
CA MET A 11 8.64 -4.28 -5.95
C MET A 11 9.62 -3.45 -5.11
N LEU A 12 9.75 -3.74 -3.81
CA LEU A 12 10.62 -3.00 -2.89
C LEU A 12 12.07 -3.52 -2.89
N PRO A 13 13.06 -2.69 -2.53
CA PRO A 13 14.45 -3.11 -2.44
C PRO A 13 14.64 -4.22 -1.40
N LYS A 14 15.42 -5.24 -1.76
CA LYS A 14 15.73 -6.36 -0.85
C LYS A 14 16.70 -5.90 0.23
N GLY A 15 16.25 -5.84 1.49
CA GLY A 15 17.10 -5.48 2.62
C GLY A 15 16.34 -4.95 3.83
N PRO A 16 17.07 -4.46 4.86
CA PRO A 16 16.47 -3.87 6.06
C PRO A 16 15.55 -2.69 5.73
N LEU A 17 15.94 -1.84 4.78
CA LEU A 17 15.15 -0.68 4.35
C LEU A 17 13.80 -1.12 3.74
N GLY A 18 13.79 -2.08 2.81
CA GLY A 18 12.54 -2.59 2.24
C GLY A 18 11.60 -3.21 3.29
N ARG A 19 12.17 -3.90 4.29
CA ARG A 19 11.41 -4.43 5.45
C ARG A 19 10.81 -3.32 6.31
N GLN A 20 11.44 -2.15 6.39
CA GLN A 20 10.87 -0.98 7.07
C GLN A 20 9.80 -0.30 6.23
N MET A 21 10.03 -0.18 4.91
CA MET A 21 9.08 0.45 3.98
C MET A 21 7.74 -0.30 3.94
N ILE A 22 7.75 -1.63 3.86
CA ILE A 22 6.52 -2.43 3.78
C ILE A 22 5.63 -2.28 5.02
N LYS A 23 6.18 -1.93 6.19
CA LYS A 23 5.40 -1.72 7.43
C LYS A 23 4.48 -0.49 7.35
N LYS A 24 4.81 0.47 6.49
CA LYS A 24 4.02 1.69 6.26
C LYS A 24 2.78 1.42 5.39
N LEU A 25 2.78 0.35 4.60
CA LEU A 25 1.64 -0.03 3.77
C LEU A 25 0.54 -0.66 4.66
N LYS A 26 -0.68 -0.12 4.56
CA LYS A 26 -1.89 -0.67 5.19
C LYS A 26 -2.88 -1.03 4.10
N VAL A 27 -3.33 -2.29 4.09
CA VAL A 27 -4.25 -2.83 3.09
C VAL A 27 -5.50 -3.30 3.84
N TYR A 28 -6.66 -2.83 3.38
CA TYR A 28 -7.96 -3.13 3.94
C TYR A 28 -8.81 -3.84 2.89
N THR A 29 -9.63 -4.80 3.30
CA THR A 29 -10.51 -5.55 2.39
C THR A 29 -11.82 -4.84 2.10
N GLY A 30 -12.26 -3.94 2.99
CA GLY A 30 -13.46 -3.11 2.85
C GLY A 30 -13.15 -1.69 2.38
N ALA A 31 -14.20 -0.88 2.23
CA ALA A 31 -14.10 0.51 1.78
C ALA A 31 -13.58 1.48 2.86
N GLU A 32 -13.59 1.06 4.13
CA GLU A 32 -13.25 1.91 5.27
C GLU A 32 -11.89 1.55 5.89
N HIS A 33 -11.24 2.55 6.48
CA HIS A 33 -10.01 2.40 7.26
C HIS A 33 -10.10 3.18 8.59
N PRO A 34 -9.49 2.70 9.69
CA PRO A 34 -9.55 3.35 11.00
C PRO A 34 -8.62 4.60 11.12
N HIS A 35 -8.03 5.07 10.03
CA HIS A 35 -7.00 6.14 10.04
C HIS A 35 -7.57 7.57 9.91
N GLY A 36 -8.79 7.82 10.38
CA GLY A 36 -9.42 9.13 10.30
C GLY A 36 -8.62 10.26 10.95
N ALA A 37 -7.94 9.98 12.08
CA ALA A 37 -7.14 10.97 12.80
C ALA A 37 -5.92 11.49 12.01
N GLN A 38 -5.49 10.78 10.95
CA GLN A 38 -4.33 11.15 10.14
C GLN A 38 -4.70 12.09 8.98
N ASN A 39 -5.99 12.41 8.79
CA ASN A 39 -6.50 13.22 7.67
C ASN A 39 -5.91 12.80 6.31
N PRO A 40 -6.07 11.53 5.89
CA PRO A 40 -5.45 11.02 4.67
C PRO A 40 -5.99 11.72 3.42
N THR A 41 -5.10 12.06 2.50
CA THR A 41 -5.44 12.65 1.20
C THR A 41 -5.58 11.58 0.13
N ILE A 42 -6.66 11.66 -0.67
CA ILE A 42 -6.93 10.71 -1.75
C ILE A 42 -6.01 11.01 -2.94
N ILE A 43 -5.26 10.00 -3.39
CA ILE A 43 -4.41 10.07 -4.58
C ILE A 43 -5.10 9.30 -5.72
N LYS A 44 -5.36 9.99 -6.84
CA LYS A 44 -5.92 9.38 -8.07
C LYS A 44 -4.79 8.95 -9.00
N PHE A 45 -4.95 7.80 -9.67
CA PHE A 45 -3.99 7.27 -10.64
C PHE A 45 -4.57 7.34 -12.05
N ASP A 46 -4.51 8.51 -12.68
CA ASP A 46 -5.22 8.78 -13.95
C ASP A 46 -4.66 8.05 -15.18
N HIS A 47 -3.46 7.48 -15.08
CA HIS A 47 -2.75 6.82 -16.18
C HIS A 47 -2.52 5.33 -15.97
N ALA A 48 -3.10 4.73 -14.94
CA ALA A 48 -2.98 3.29 -14.70
C ALA A 48 -3.85 2.53 -15.70
N LYS A 49 -3.26 2.08 -16.82
CA LYS A 49 -3.94 1.14 -17.73
C LYS A 49 -4.08 -0.22 -17.03
N ALA A 50 -5.31 -0.63 -16.74
CA ALA A 50 -5.61 -2.03 -16.51
C ALA A 50 -5.30 -2.80 -17.80
N ARG A 51 -4.54 -3.89 -17.67
CA ARG A 51 -4.28 -4.81 -18.78
C ARG A 51 -5.44 -5.79 -18.91
#